data_AF-A0A5S3WUL2-F1
#
_entry.id   AF-A0A5S3WUL2-F1
#
_cell.length_a   1.000
_cell.length_b   1.000
_cell.length_c   1.000
_cell.angle_alpha   90.00
_cell.angle_beta   90.00
_cell.angle_gamma   90.00
#
_symmetry.space_group_name_H-M   'P 1'
#
loop_
_entity.id
_entity.type
_entity.pdbx_description
1 polymer ?
#
loop_
_entity_poly.entity_id
_entity_poly.type
_entity_poly.pdbx_seq_one_letter_code
_entity_poly.pdbx_strand_id
1 'polypeptide(L)'
;MTDVTPPDLSKPLLIDPAQDNPPAPTTELGPLQYLIGTWTNQPLGNSGMGGTDKPFSYCLMPLPQEASYILKNFSYYEELTFSAIHGTAPNRGGLGTQVANTLFYEQRVYFADGPAKDQLVHAENGSLLFLTDRKQLLGPYGNGDKPGIGTETVPNSVPPTQAYDFIKQMSVPHGNSILASGHFQSGTGVPTIPVLSKSDVLPMGLPHDVSTDQYSTKSVGNLNPDFTLNPNQPLTNALEVSPPKKFILLEVDTAHSGIPVTNIGFEQQHANVSRYAISYWLESLDGSDNFTQLQYSQNITMEIPIQGQTVTFPHITTNTLVKKV
;
A
#
# COMPACT_ATOMS: atom_id res chain seq x y z
N MET A 1 3.60 11.21 32.64
CA MET A 1 3.26 10.44 31.42
C MET A 1 3.69 9.02 31.68
N THR A 2 2.83 8.04 31.46
CA THR A 2 3.20 6.62 31.53
C THR A 2 4.06 6.30 30.31
N ASP A 3 5.21 5.67 30.52
CA ASP A 3 6.11 5.29 29.43
C ASP A 3 5.37 4.35 28.46
N VAL A 4 5.42 4.65 27.16
CA VAL A 4 4.86 3.80 26.11
C VAL A 4 5.80 2.62 25.92
N THR A 5 5.25 1.40 25.95
CA THR A 5 6.06 0.20 25.70
C THR A 5 6.26 0.01 24.20
N PRO A 6 7.51 -0.11 23.71
CA PRO A 6 7.75 -0.42 22.30
C PRO A 6 7.04 -1.69 21.83
N PRO A 7 6.49 -1.72 20.60
CA PRO A 7 5.88 -2.91 20.06
C PRO A 7 6.91 -4.03 19.84
N ASP A 8 6.51 -5.27 20.09
CA ASP A 8 7.31 -6.45 19.78
C ASP A 8 7.15 -6.83 18.30
N LEU A 9 8.07 -6.35 17.46
CA LEU A 9 8.10 -6.68 16.04
C LEU A 9 8.79 -8.03 15.75
N SER A 10 9.04 -8.87 16.78
CA SER A 10 9.75 -10.14 16.62
C SER A 10 8.86 -11.26 16.05
N LYS A 11 7.53 -11.13 16.11
CA LYS A 11 6.57 -12.10 15.59
C LYS A 11 5.77 -11.50 14.44
N PRO A 12 5.49 -12.27 13.38
CA PRO A 12 4.67 -11.78 12.28
C PRO A 12 3.24 -11.46 12.73
N LEU A 13 2.63 -10.46 12.10
CA LEU A 13 1.22 -10.10 12.34
C LEU A 13 0.25 -11.19 11.84
N LEU A 14 0.59 -11.80 10.69
CA LEU A 14 -0.20 -12.87 10.07
C LEU A 14 0.57 -14.18 10.11
N ILE A 15 -0.13 -15.25 10.50
CA ILE A 15 0.37 -16.62 10.46
C ILE A 15 -0.67 -17.46 9.72
N ASP A 16 -0.37 -17.85 8.49
CA ASP A 16 -1.21 -18.78 7.74
C ASP A 16 -0.93 -20.22 8.23
N PRO A 17 -1.96 -21.01 8.58
CA PRO A 17 -1.77 -22.39 8.99
C PRO A 17 -1.18 -23.21 7.85
N ALA A 18 -0.18 -24.04 8.17
CA ALA A 18 0.39 -24.97 7.20
C ALA A 18 -0.70 -25.90 6.62
N GLN A 19 -0.82 -25.95 5.29
CA GLN A 19 -1.62 -26.94 4.59
C GLN A 19 -0.77 -27.72 3.59
N ASP A 20 -0.76 -29.04 3.74
CA ASP A 20 0.03 -29.95 2.90
C ASP A 20 -0.65 -30.24 1.54
N ASN A 21 -1.96 -29.99 1.40
CA ASN A 21 -2.70 -30.28 0.18
C ASN A 21 -3.96 -29.39 -0.01
N PRO A 22 -3.95 -28.46 -0.99
CA PRO A 22 -2.82 -28.07 -1.82
C PRO A 22 -1.85 -27.14 -1.06
N PRO A 23 -0.53 -27.22 -1.34
CA PRO A 23 0.41 -26.19 -0.88
C PRO A 23 0.00 -24.83 -1.46
N ALA A 24 0.42 -23.73 -0.82
CA ALA A 24 0.19 -22.39 -1.36
C ALA A 24 0.86 -22.30 -2.74
N PRO A 25 0.10 -22.06 -3.83
CA PRO A 25 0.67 -21.96 -5.17
C PRO A 25 1.36 -20.60 -5.31
N THR A 26 2.50 -20.43 -4.63
CA THR A 26 3.17 -19.12 -4.54
C THR A 26 3.66 -18.63 -5.90
N THR A 27 4.00 -19.53 -6.82
CA THR A 27 4.38 -19.17 -8.19
C THR A 27 3.24 -18.54 -8.99
N GLU A 28 1.98 -18.91 -8.70
CA GLU A 28 0.80 -18.35 -9.37
C GLU A 28 0.48 -16.92 -8.90
N LEU A 29 1.08 -16.47 -7.78
CA LEU A 29 1.02 -15.07 -7.32
C LEU A 29 1.80 -14.10 -8.22
N GLY A 30 2.54 -14.62 -9.22
CA GLY A 30 3.33 -13.80 -10.13
C GLY A 30 4.36 -12.95 -9.36
N PRO A 31 4.38 -11.61 -9.54
CA PRO A 31 5.30 -10.74 -8.81
C PRO A 31 5.02 -10.66 -7.30
N LEU A 32 3.80 -10.96 -6.84
CA LEU A 32 3.44 -10.85 -5.42
C LEU A 32 4.08 -11.92 -4.54
N GLN A 33 4.58 -13.01 -5.13
CA GLN A 33 5.27 -14.06 -4.39
C GLN A 33 6.47 -13.53 -3.60
N TYR A 34 7.12 -12.48 -4.11
CA TYR A 34 8.32 -11.91 -3.51
C TYR A 34 8.03 -11.06 -2.27
N LEU A 35 6.78 -10.59 -2.11
CA LEU A 35 6.32 -9.85 -0.92
C LEU A 35 6.10 -10.77 0.29
N ILE A 36 5.92 -12.08 0.11
CA ILE A 36 5.64 -13.02 1.22
C ILE A 36 6.68 -12.87 2.33
N GLY A 37 6.21 -12.68 3.56
CA GLY A 37 7.03 -12.46 4.75
C GLY A 37 6.72 -11.14 5.46
N THR A 38 7.54 -10.82 6.45
CA THR A 38 7.40 -9.60 7.27
C THR A 38 8.43 -8.57 6.84
N TRP A 39 8.01 -7.32 6.77
CA TRP A 39 8.80 -6.16 6.38
C TRP A 39 8.75 -5.12 7.49
N THR A 40 9.91 -4.57 7.83
CA THR A 40 10.07 -3.64 8.96
C THR A 40 11.10 -2.58 8.63
N ASN A 41 11.05 -1.45 9.33
CA ASN A 41 12.13 -0.47 9.30
C ASN A 41 13.41 -1.03 9.95
N GLN A 42 14.46 -1.24 9.15
CA GLN A 42 15.76 -1.72 9.59
C GLN A 42 16.88 -0.82 9.06
N PRO A 43 18.04 -0.75 9.74
CA PRO A 43 19.19 -0.01 9.24
C PRO A 43 19.59 -0.44 7.82
N LEU A 44 19.70 0.52 6.91
CA LEU A 44 20.14 0.29 5.53
C LEU A 44 21.66 0.43 5.42
N GLY A 45 22.31 -0.66 5.04
CA GLY A 45 23.77 -0.74 4.95
C GLY A 45 24.46 -0.31 6.25
N ASN A 46 25.50 0.52 6.14
CA ASN A 46 26.26 1.04 7.28
C ASN A 46 25.90 2.50 7.63
N SER A 47 24.76 3.01 7.12
CA SER A 47 24.39 4.42 7.27
C SER A 47 23.93 4.82 8.68
N GLY A 48 23.47 3.85 9.47
CA GLY A 48 22.75 4.11 10.72
C GLY A 48 21.36 4.73 10.52
N MET A 49 20.84 4.75 9.29
CA MET A 49 19.51 5.23 8.90
C MET A 49 18.64 4.06 8.42
N GLY A 50 17.31 4.22 8.46
CA GLY A 50 16.33 3.22 8.00
C GLY A 50 15.68 2.40 9.13
N GLY A 51 16.33 2.31 10.29
CA GLY A 51 15.77 1.67 11.49
C GLY A 51 14.66 2.49 12.14
N THR A 52 14.01 1.92 13.17
CA THR A 52 12.83 2.51 13.84
C THR A 52 13.05 3.91 14.42
N ASP A 53 14.27 4.23 14.86
CA ASP A 53 14.62 5.55 15.38
C ASP A 53 14.87 6.61 14.30
N LYS A 54 15.27 6.18 13.10
CA LYS A 54 15.64 7.06 11.97
C LYS A 54 15.11 6.50 10.65
N PRO A 55 13.80 6.27 10.52
CA PRO A 55 13.23 5.61 9.36
C PRO A 55 13.29 6.54 8.14
N PHE A 56 13.42 5.96 6.95
CA PHE A 56 13.19 6.67 5.70
C PHE A 56 11.68 6.71 5.42
N SER A 57 10.97 7.45 6.26
CA SER A 57 9.51 7.56 6.20
C SER A 57 9.04 8.98 6.45
N TYR A 58 7.87 9.28 5.90
CA TYR A 58 7.21 10.55 6.13
C TYR A 58 5.71 10.43 5.94
N CYS A 59 4.96 11.03 6.85
CA CYS A 59 3.53 11.19 6.77
C CYS A 59 3.20 12.68 6.67
N LEU A 60 2.52 13.07 5.60
CA LEU A 60 1.89 14.37 5.40
C LEU A 60 0.40 14.23 5.74
N MET A 61 -0.04 14.81 6.85
CA MET A 61 -1.42 14.65 7.32
C MET A 61 -2.06 15.99 7.69
N PRO A 62 -3.07 16.44 6.93
CA PRO A 62 -3.91 17.54 7.34
C PRO A 62 -4.94 17.06 8.38
N LEU A 63 -5.09 17.83 9.45
CA LEU A 63 -6.05 17.62 10.52
C LEU A 63 -7.10 18.73 10.47
N PRO A 64 -8.29 18.48 9.91
CA PRO A 64 -9.29 19.52 9.74
C PRO A 64 -9.77 20.10 11.08
N GLN A 65 -10.06 21.39 11.07
CA GLN A 65 -10.67 22.15 12.15
C GLN A 65 -11.96 22.81 11.62
N GLU A 66 -12.78 23.39 12.48
CA GLU A 66 -14.05 24.02 12.07
C GLU A 66 -13.88 25.09 10.98
N ALA A 67 -12.86 25.95 11.12
CA ALA A 67 -12.61 27.08 10.22
C ALA A 67 -11.24 27.03 9.51
N SER A 68 -10.45 25.99 9.76
CA SER A 68 -9.06 25.87 9.27
C SER A 68 -8.60 24.40 9.28
N TYR A 69 -7.30 24.16 9.24
CA TYR A 69 -6.71 22.84 9.41
C TYR A 69 -5.34 22.98 10.10
N ILE A 70 -4.94 21.95 10.85
CA ILE A 70 -3.60 21.81 11.41
C ILE A 70 -2.82 20.86 10.50
N LEU A 71 -1.62 21.24 10.08
CA LEU A 71 -0.71 20.29 9.45
C LEU A 71 0.04 19.48 10.51
N LYS A 72 -0.09 18.16 10.48
CA LYS A 72 0.66 17.25 11.36
C LYS A 72 1.49 16.28 10.51
N ASN A 73 2.79 16.52 10.52
CA ASN A 73 3.74 15.71 9.78
C ASN A 73 4.70 15.02 10.74
N PHE A 74 5.00 13.77 10.46
CA PHE A 74 5.83 12.96 11.34
C PHE A 74 6.51 11.85 10.57
N SER A 75 7.65 11.40 11.10
CA SER A 75 8.25 10.13 10.72
C SER A 75 7.66 9.01 11.58
N TYR A 76 7.57 7.84 10.99
CA TYR A 76 6.98 6.65 11.60
C TYR A 76 7.78 5.41 11.24
N TYR A 77 7.65 4.36 12.04
CA TYR A 77 8.08 3.04 11.62
C TYR A 77 6.89 2.11 11.60
N GLU A 78 7.02 0.99 10.91
CA GLU A 78 5.92 0.04 10.80
C GLU A 78 6.41 -1.40 10.68
N GLU A 79 5.44 -2.28 10.82
CA GLU A 79 5.51 -3.67 10.42
C GLU A 79 4.42 -3.95 9.39
N LEU A 80 4.80 -4.65 8.32
CA LEU A 80 3.93 -5.06 7.24
C LEU A 80 4.18 -6.55 6.96
N THR A 81 3.20 -7.40 7.21
CA THR A 81 3.30 -8.84 6.97
C THR A 81 2.40 -9.25 5.83
N PHE A 82 2.95 -10.01 4.87
CA PHE A 82 2.21 -10.62 3.77
C PHE A 82 2.19 -12.14 3.89
N SER A 83 1.02 -12.74 3.68
CA SER A 83 0.85 -14.18 3.62
C SER A 83 0.09 -14.61 2.37
N ALA A 84 0.61 -15.62 1.68
CA ALA A 84 -0.14 -16.29 0.63
C ALA A 84 -1.32 -17.04 1.25
N ILE A 85 -2.39 -17.23 0.49
CA ILE A 85 -3.44 -18.19 0.86
C ILE A 85 -3.21 -19.52 0.15
N HIS A 86 -3.69 -20.58 0.77
CA HIS A 86 -3.80 -21.89 0.13
C HIS A 86 -4.99 -21.94 -0.82
N GLY A 87 -4.76 -22.46 -2.03
CA GLY A 87 -5.79 -22.68 -3.05
C GLY A 87 -5.99 -21.52 -4.02
N THR A 88 -7.00 -21.67 -4.89
CA THR A 88 -7.37 -20.68 -5.90
C THR A 88 -8.78 -20.19 -5.66
N ALA A 89 -9.05 -18.92 -5.98
CA ALA A 89 -10.40 -18.34 -5.97
C ALA A 89 -10.85 -18.04 -7.41
N PRO A 90 -11.31 -19.05 -8.18
CA PRO A 90 -11.73 -18.85 -9.57
C PRO A 90 -13.11 -18.18 -9.64
N ASN A 91 -13.16 -17.00 -10.25
CA ASN A 91 -14.39 -16.38 -10.74
C ASN A 91 -14.85 -17.11 -12.00
N ARG A 92 -16.11 -17.59 -12.02
CA ARG A 92 -16.68 -18.36 -13.13
C ARG A 92 -18.02 -17.76 -13.56
N GLY A 93 -18.22 -17.58 -14.87
CA GLY A 93 -19.41 -16.93 -15.44
C GLY A 93 -20.00 -17.63 -16.67
N GLY A 94 -19.51 -18.83 -17.01
CA GLY A 94 -19.98 -19.61 -18.18
C GLY A 94 -19.26 -19.29 -19.50
N LEU A 95 -18.45 -18.22 -19.53
CA LEU A 95 -17.69 -17.82 -20.73
C LEU A 95 -16.17 -17.97 -20.55
N GLY A 96 -15.66 -17.81 -19.35
CA GLY A 96 -14.23 -17.82 -19.04
C GLY A 96 -14.01 -17.91 -17.53
N THR A 97 -12.75 -18.04 -17.12
CA THR A 97 -12.37 -18.02 -15.72
C THR A 97 -11.27 -17.02 -15.50
N GLN A 98 -11.44 -16.20 -14.47
CA GLN A 98 -10.40 -15.36 -13.90
C GLN A 98 -10.07 -15.94 -12.53
N VAL A 99 -8.80 -16.19 -12.25
CA VAL A 99 -8.34 -16.61 -10.93
C VAL A 99 -7.74 -15.41 -10.22
N ALA A 100 -8.23 -15.14 -9.01
CA ALA A 100 -7.62 -14.16 -8.10
C ALA A 100 -6.57 -14.86 -7.22
N ASN A 101 -5.31 -14.80 -7.64
CA ASN A 101 -4.19 -15.30 -6.82
C ASN A 101 -3.94 -14.30 -5.69
N THR A 102 -4.20 -14.71 -4.45
CA THR A 102 -4.41 -13.78 -3.34
C THR A 102 -3.27 -13.81 -2.33
N LEU A 103 -2.80 -12.62 -1.95
CA LEU A 103 -1.84 -12.38 -0.88
C LEU A 103 -2.53 -11.49 0.17
N PHE A 104 -2.76 -12.00 1.38
CA PHE A 104 -3.25 -11.18 2.49
C PHE A 104 -2.12 -10.35 3.08
N TYR A 105 -2.47 -9.18 3.63
CA TYR A 105 -1.54 -8.34 4.37
C TYR A 105 -2.16 -7.74 5.63
N GLU A 106 -1.32 -7.49 6.63
CA GLU A 106 -1.61 -6.67 7.81
C GLU A 106 -0.47 -5.67 8.01
N GLN A 107 -0.82 -4.43 8.33
CA GLN A 107 0.09 -3.32 8.55
C GLN A 107 -0.17 -2.69 9.92
N ARG A 108 0.89 -2.29 10.63
CA ARG A 108 0.83 -1.50 11.86
C ARG A 108 1.87 -0.40 11.87
N VAL A 109 1.43 0.83 12.06
CA VAL A 109 2.24 2.05 12.00
C VAL A 109 2.39 2.65 13.38
N TYR A 110 3.60 3.06 13.74
CA TYR A 110 3.97 3.60 15.05
C TYR A 110 4.74 4.92 14.91
N PHE A 111 4.54 5.86 15.83
CA PHE A 111 5.34 7.09 15.83
C PHE A 111 6.82 6.77 16.10
N ALA A 112 7.73 7.30 15.28
CA ALA A 112 9.16 7.07 15.44
C ALA A 112 9.83 8.01 16.47
N ASP A 113 9.21 9.15 16.74
CA ASP A 113 9.74 10.18 17.63
C ASP A 113 8.61 11.01 18.29
N GLY A 114 9.00 11.89 19.21
CA GLY A 114 8.13 12.81 19.91
C GLY A 114 7.45 12.19 21.14
N PRO A 115 6.54 12.95 21.78
CA PRO A 115 5.91 12.52 23.04
C PRO A 115 5.06 11.24 22.94
N ALA A 116 4.67 10.88 21.72
CA ALA A 116 3.85 9.70 21.41
C ALA A 116 4.69 8.57 20.77
N LYS A 117 6.02 8.65 20.83
CA LYS A 117 6.91 7.60 20.30
C LYS A 117 6.43 6.22 20.73
N ASP A 118 6.46 5.28 19.79
CA ASP A 118 6.03 3.88 19.93
C ASP A 118 4.52 3.66 20.11
N GLN A 119 3.70 4.71 20.15
CA GLN A 119 2.25 4.54 20.13
C GLN A 119 1.80 4.14 18.72
N LEU A 120 0.87 3.20 18.66
CA LEU A 120 0.18 2.83 17.43
C LEU A 120 -0.58 4.04 16.88
N VAL A 121 -0.29 4.38 15.63
CA VAL A 121 -0.93 5.49 14.90
C VAL A 121 -2.06 4.97 14.03
N HIS A 122 -1.80 3.85 13.35
CA HIS A 122 -2.69 3.28 12.34
C HIS A 122 -2.47 1.77 12.25
N ALA A 123 -3.53 1.06 11.87
CA ALA A 123 -3.44 -0.35 11.54
C ALA A 123 -4.45 -0.66 10.44
N GLU A 124 -4.08 -1.49 9.47
CA GLU A 124 -4.99 -1.90 8.40
C GLU A 124 -4.67 -3.30 7.92
N ASN A 125 -5.63 -3.88 7.19
CA ASN A 125 -5.45 -5.17 6.56
C ASN A 125 -6.21 -5.24 5.23
N GLY A 126 -5.83 -6.21 4.41
CA GLY A 126 -6.44 -6.39 3.10
C GLY A 126 -5.81 -7.51 2.30
N SER A 127 -6.02 -7.45 0.99
CA SER A 127 -5.48 -8.39 0.03
C SER A 127 -4.92 -7.69 -1.20
N LEU A 128 -3.83 -8.25 -1.71
CA LEU A 128 -3.31 -8.01 -3.04
C LEU A 128 -3.68 -9.20 -3.93
N LEU A 129 -4.25 -8.95 -5.11
CA LEU A 129 -4.65 -9.98 -6.06
C LEU A 129 -3.84 -9.84 -7.34
N PHE A 130 -3.29 -10.96 -7.81
CA PHE A 130 -2.79 -11.09 -9.18
C PHE A 130 -3.78 -11.90 -10.01
N LEU A 131 -4.40 -11.25 -11.00
CA LEU A 131 -5.47 -11.83 -11.80
C LEU A 131 -4.89 -12.60 -12.98
N THR A 132 -5.34 -13.84 -13.16
CA THR A 132 -4.95 -14.68 -14.30
C THR A 132 -6.16 -15.21 -15.04
N ASP A 133 -6.16 -15.05 -16.36
CA ASP A 133 -7.29 -15.39 -17.21
C ASP A 133 -7.05 -16.71 -17.94
N ARG A 134 -8.08 -17.55 -17.95
CA ARG A 134 -8.07 -18.85 -18.62
C ARG A 134 -9.45 -19.27 -19.11
N LYS A 135 -9.49 -20.29 -19.95
CA LYS A 135 -10.76 -20.95 -20.30
C LYS A 135 -11.39 -21.55 -19.05
N GLN A 136 -12.72 -21.50 -18.99
CA GLN A 136 -13.48 -22.06 -17.88
C GLN A 136 -13.49 -23.58 -17.98
N LEU A 137 -13.09 -24.24 -16.89
CA LEU A 137 -13.21 -25.69 -16.73
C LEU A 137 -14.69 -26.13 -16.67
N LEU A 138 -14.99 -27.29 -17.23
CA LEU A 138 -16.31 -27.91 -17.19
C LEU A 138 -16.56 -28.54 -15.81
N GLY A 139 -17.65 -28.16 -15.14
CA GLY A 139 -17.94 -28.62 -13.78
C GLY A 139 -16.93 -28.10 -12.74
N PRO A 140 -16.98 -28.58 -11.49
CA PRO A 140 -16.09 -28.11 -10.42
C PRO A 140 -14.61 -28.42 -10.70
N TYR A 141 -14.31 -29.58 -11.29
CA TYR A 141 -12.95 -30.12 -11.44
C TYR A 141 -12.47 -30.31 -12.89
N GLY A 142 -13.21 -29.82 -13.89
CA GLY A 142 -12.80 -29.94 -15.30
C GLY A 142 -13.14 -31.26 -15.98
N ASN A 143 -14.11 -32.02 -15.48
CA ASN A 143 -14.58 -33.29 -16.07
C ASN A 143 -16.11 -33.38 -16.12
N GLY A 144 -16.79 -32.23 -16.08
CA GLY A 144 -18.25 -32.17 -16.02
C GLY A 144 -18.78 -32.82 -14.75
N ASP A 145 -19.77 -33.70 -14.89
CA ASP A 145 -20.39 -34.44 -13.77
C ASP A 145 -19.65 -35.74 -13.44
N LYS A 146 -18.51 -36.01 -14.07
CA LYS A 146 -17.73 -37.23 -13.82
C LYS A 146 -16.88 -37.07 -12.55
N PRO A 147 -16.57 -38.17 -11.83
CA PRO A 147 -15.61 -38.13 -10.74
C PRO A 147 -14.16 -37.88 -11.21
N GLY A 148 -13.36 -37.25 -10.35
CA GLY A 148 -11.92 -37.03 -10.56
C GLY A 148 -11.55 -35.58 -10.92
N ILE A 149 -10.29 -35.36 -11.25
CA ILE A 149 -9.78 -34.09 -11.80
C ILE A 149 -9.70 -34.23 -13.32
N GLY A 150 -10.16 -33.23 -14.05
CA GLY A 150 -10.08 -33.19 -15.50
C GLY A 150 -9.63 -31.84 -16.03
N THR A 151 -9.50 -31.77 -17.36
CA THR A 151 -9.03 -30.60 -18.10
C THR A 151 -10.02 -30.13 -19.17
N GLU A 152 -11.23 -30.71 -19.21
CA GLU A 152 -12.30 -30.31 -20.10
C GLU A 152 -12.78 -28.89 -19.76
N THR A 153 -13.10 -28.12 -20.79
CA THR A 153 -13.56 -26.73 -20.67
C THR A 153 -14.98 -26.56 -21.19
N VAL A 154 -15.70 -25.55 -20.70
CA VAL A 154 -17.01 -25.16 -21.23
C VAL A 154 -16.91 -24.89 -22.74
N PRO A 155 -17.83 -25.41 -23.59
CA PRO A 155 -17.83 -25.14 -25.02
C PRO A 155 -17.85 -23.63 -25.30
N ASN A 156 -17.05 -23.21 -26.29
CA ASN A 156 -16.88 -21.79 -26.68
C ASN A 156 -16.29 -20.88 -25.59
N SER A 157 -15.75 -21.44 -24.50
CA SER A 157 -15.10 -20.63 -23.49
C SER A 157 -13.84 -19.95 -24.04
N VAL A 158 -13.70 -18.67 -23.70
CA VAL A 158 -12.53 -17.84 -23.98
C VAL A 158 -12.01 -17.25 -22.67
N PRO A 159 -10.68 -17.12 -22.50
CA PRO A 159 -10.15 -16.33 -21.39
C PRO A 159 -10.76 -14.93 -21.42
N PRO A 160 -11.24 -14.40 -20.28
CA PRO A 160 -11.65 -13.01 -20.22
C PRO A 160 -10.45 -12.09 -20.48
N THR A 161 -10.72 -10.83 -20.78
CA THR A 161 -9.70 -9.80 -20.93
C THR A 161 -10.03 -8.63 -20.02
N GLN A 162 -9.00 -8.05 -19.43
CA GLN A 162 -9.12 -6.93 -18.50
C GLN A 162 -7.93 -6.01 -18.64
N ALA A 163 -8.17 -4.73 -18.38
CA ALA A 163 -7.14 -3.69 -18.51
C ALA A 163 -6.08 -3.78 -17.41
N TYR A 164 -6.41 -4.39 -16.28
CA TYR A 164 -5.60 -4.42 -15.07
C TYR A 164 -5.54 -5.85 -14.53
N ASP A 165 -4.33 -6.29 -14.18
CA ASP A 165 -4.04 -7.62 -13.66
C ASP A 165 -3.63 -7.59 -12.17
N PHE A 166 -3.53 -6.41 -11.59
CA PHE A 166 -3.19 -6.21 -10.19
C PHE A 166 -4.29 -5.44 -9.45
N ILE A 167 -4.72 -5.98 -8.31
CA ILE A 167 -5.80 -5.42 -7.50
C ILE A 167 -5.34 -5.29 -6.06
N LYS A 168 -5.63 -4.15 -5.41
CA LYS A 168 -5.54 -3.99 -3.96
C LYS A 168 -6.93 -3.80 -3.39
N GLN A 169 -7.25 -4.59 -2.36
CA GLN A 169 -8.46 -4.46 -1.57
C GLN A 169 -8.07 -4.25 -0.12
N MET A 170 -8.70 -3.30 0.57
CA MET A 170 -8.38 -3.06 1.96
C MET A 170 -9.54 -2.44 2.73
N SER A 171 -9.58 -2.75 4.02
CA SER A 171 -10.45 -2.12 5.00
C SER A 171 -9.62 -1.21 5.88
N VAL A 172 -9.93 0.08 5.86
CA VAL A 172 -9.24 1.11 6.64
C VAL A 172 -10.05 1.34 7.92
N PRO A 173 -9.43 1.36 9.11
CA PRO A 173 -10.13 1.49 10.41
C PRO A 173 -10.88 2.82 10.58
N HIS A 174 -10.66 3.80 9.70
CA HIS A 174 -11.44 5.03 9.58
C HIS A 174 -12.85 4.78 8.99
N GLY A 175 -13.13 3.57 8.51
CA GLY A 175 -14.41 3.20 7.90
C GLY A 175 -14.43 3.40 6.39
N ASN A 176 -13.29 3.21 5.72
CA ASN A 176 -13.21 3.20 4.27
C ASN A 176 -12.96 1.77 3.78
N SER A 177 -13.61 1.39 2.68
CA SER A 177 -13.33 0.16 1.94
C SER A 177 -12.90 0.53 0.53
N ILE A 178 -11.72 0.05 0.16
CA ILE A 178 -10.99 0.45 -1.04
C ILE A 178 -10.82 -0.77 -1.94
N LEU A 179 -11.07 -0.57 -3.23
CA LEU A 179 -10.77 -1.49 -4.31
C LEU A 179 -10.07 -0.68 -5.40
N ALA A 180 -8.77 -0.90 -5.56
CA ALA A 180 -7.94 -0.19 -6.53
C ALA A 180 -7.34 -1.17 -7.53
N SER A 181 -7.20 -0.74 -8.78
CA SER A 181 -6.69 -1.57 -9.88
C SER A 181 -5.45 -0.94 -10.49
N GLY A 182 -4.59 -1.79 -11.04
CA GLY A 182 -3.46 -1.32 -11.82
C GLY A 182 -2.65 -2.49 -12.38
N HIS A 183 -1.35 -2.31 -12.42
CA HIS A 183 -0.44 -3.18 -13.13
C HIS A 183 0.90 -3.27 -12.42
N PHE A 184 1.78 -4.10 -12.94
CA PHE A 184 3.17 -4.14 -12.52
C PHE A 184 4.12 -3.94 -13.69
N GLN A 185 5.33 -3.48 -13.38
CA GLN A 185 6.42 -3.35 -14.32
C GLN A 185 7.74 -3.75 -13.68
N SER A 186 8.54 -4.56 -14.36
CA SER A 186 9.92 -4.85 -13.95
C SER A 186 10.89 -3.82 -14.52
N GLY A 187 11.92 -3.48 -13.75
CA GLY A 187 12.98 -2.57 -14.16
C GLY A 187 14.36 -3.01 -13.65
N THR A 188 15.39 -2.45 -14.27
CA THR A 188 16.80 -2.63 -13.87
C THR A 188 17.39 -1.32 -13.37
N GLY A 189 18.37 -1.40 -12.49
CA GLY A 189 18.98 -0.26 -11.82
C GLY A 189 18.12 0.30 -10.68
N VAL A 190 18.41 1.55 -10.33
CA VAL A 190 17.70 2.32 -9.31
C VAL A 190 16.37 2.82 -9.89
N PRO A 191 15.22 2.59 -9.23
CA PRO A 191 13.95 3.12 -9.73
C PRO A 191 13.91 4.65 -9.64
N THR A 192 13.17 5.25 -10.56
CA THR A 192 12.86 6.68 -10.49
C THR A 192 11.68 6.89 -9.55
N ILE A 193 11.92 7.55 -8.42
CA ILE A 193 10.86 8.00 -7.52
C ILE A 193 10.31 9.34 -8.03
N PRO A 194 8.99 9.47 -8.22
CA PRO A 194 8.39 10.75 -8.62
C PRO A 194 8.68 11.85 -7.60
N VAL A 195 9.23 12.97 -8.07
CA VAL A 195 9.35 14.19 -7.28
C VAL A 195 7.99 14.85 -7.24
N LEU A 196 7.45 15.04 -6.04
CA LEU A 196 6.17 15.71 -5.86
C LEU A 196 6.35 17.23 -5.91
N SER A 197 5.39 17.89 -6.53
CA SER A 197 5.34 19.34 -6.67
C SER A 197 4.33 19.95 -5.69
N LYS A 198 4.30 21.28 -5.61
CA LYS A 198 3.31 22.00 -4.78
C LYS A 198 1.87 21.63 -5.12
N SER A 199 1.54 21.40 -6.40
CA SER A 199 0.17 21.01 -6.79
C SER A 199 -0.21 19.59 -6.34
N ASP A 200 0.77 18.74 -6.04
CA ASP A 200 0.52 17.37 -5.58
C ASP A 200 0.30 17.29 -4.06
N VAL A 201 0.86 18.25 -3.30
CA VAL A 201 0.92 18.21 -1.83
C VAL A 201 0.04 19.26 -1.15
N LEU A 202 -0.22 20.40 -1.81
CA LEU A 202 -1.02 21.47 -1.22
C LEU A 202 -2.52 21.19 -1.37
N PRO A 203 -3.33 21.60 -0.39
CA PRO A 203 -4.78 21.50 -0.51
C PRO A 203 -5.32 22.40 -1.63
N MET A 204 -6.38 21.92 -2.28
CA MET A 204 -7.08 22.64 -3.34
C MET A 204 -8.47 23.08 -2.87
N GLY A 205 -8.90 24.26 -3.32
CA GLY A 205 -10.22 24.80 -2.98
C GLY A 205 -10.31 25.43 -1.59
N LEU A 206 -9.17 25.79 -0.97
CA LEU A 206 -9.18 26.50 0.31
C LEU A 206 -9.89 27.86 0.22
N PRO A 207 -10.64 28.26 1.26
CA PRO A 207 -11.11 29.64 1.41
C PRO A 207 -9.95 30.64 1.38
N HIS A 208 -10.20 31.84 0.86
CA HIS A 208 -9.16 32.87 0.63
C HIS A 208 -8.39 33.27 1.90
N ASP A 209 -9.03 33.22 3.07
CA ASP A 209 -8.46 33.57 4.37
C ASP A 209 -7.70 32.42 5.04
N VAL A 210 -7.73 31.20 4.48
CA VAL A 210 -7.04 30.03 5.03
C VAL A 210 -5.69 29.83 4.33
N SER A 211 -4.60 29.99 5.09
CA SER A 211 -3.23 29.92 4.56
C SER A 211 -2.71 28.49 4.36
N THR A 212 -1.73 28.36 3.46
CA THR A 212 -0.89 27.15 3.27
C THR A 212 0.54 27.32 3.81
N ASP A 213 0.85 28.43 4.48
CA ASP A 213 2.21 28.73 4.99
C ASP A 213 2.75 27.64 5.93
N GLN A 214 1.89 26.88 6.59
CA GLN A 214 2.31 25.76 7.43
C GLN A 214 3.01 24.64 6.67
N TYR A 215 2.84 24.53 5.34
CA TYR A 215 3.57 23.56 4.52
C TYR A 215 5.04 23.97 4.30
N SER A 216 5.33 25.27 4.31
CA SER A 216 6.68 25.82 4.10
C SER A 216 7.35 26.32 5.38
N THR A 217 6.64 26.34 6.50
CA THR A 217 7.12 26.89 7.77
C THR A 217 7.44 25.79 8.77
N LYS A 218 8.67 25.80 9.30
CA LYS A 218 9.07 24.88 10.36
C LYS A 218 8.28 25.16 11.64
N SER A 219 7.61 24.14 12.17
CA SER A 219 6.80 24.22 13.38
C SER A 219 6.75 22.86 14.10
N VAL A 220 6.04 22.79 15.23
CA VAL A 220 5.79 21.51 15.92
C VAL A 220 4.96 20.53 15.09
N GLY A 221 4.13 21.03 14.17
CA GLY A 221 3.36 20.23 13.22
C GLY A 221 4.11 19.94 11.92
N ASN A 222 5.18 20.68 11.63
CA ASN A 222 6.01 20.51 10.44
C ASN A 222 7.49 20.68 10.78
N LEU A 223 8.12 19.60 11.26
CA LEU A 223 9.53 19.64 11.64
C LEU A 223 10.48 19.67 10.43
N ASN A 224 9.99 19.27 9.24
CA ASN A 224 10.76 19.19 8.00
C ASN A 224 9.95 19.72 6.81
N PRO A 225 9.99 21.03 6.54
CA PRO A 225 9.27 21.64 5.42
C PRO A 225 9.72 21.14 4.05
N ASP A 226 10.98 20.74 3.90
CA ASP A 226 11.48 20.21 2.61
C ASP A 226 10.81 18.87 2.29
N PHE A 227 10.69 17.97 3.28
CA PHE A 227 9.93 16.73 3.11
C PHE A 227 8.42 16.99 3.01
N THR A 228 7.91 18.08 3.57
CA THR A 228 6.51 18.46 3.36
C THR A 228 6.21 18.84 1.91
N LEU A 229 7.14 19.54 1.26
CA LEU A 229 6.99 19.95 -0.13
C LEU A 229 7.35 18.84 -1.13
N ASN A 230 8.14 17.85 -0.71
CA ASN A 230 8.35 16.61 -1.44
C ASN A 230 8.32 15.40 -0.48
N PRO A 231 7.12 14.87 -0.14
CA PRO A 231 6.99 13.72 0.76
C PRO A 231 7.71 12.46 0.30
N ASN A 232 8.09 12.37 -0.98
CA ASN A 232 8.86 11.26 -1.54
C ASN A 232 10.38 11.39 -1.37
N GLN A 233 10.88 12.54 -0.88
CA GLN A 233 12.31 12.75 -0.65
C GLN A 233 12.97 11.67 0.24
N PRO A 234 12.33 11.17 1.34
CA PRO A 234 12.89 10.07 2.13
C PRO A 234 13.19 8.81 1.30
N LEU A 235 12.39 8.50 0.28
CA LEU A 235 12.63 7.35 -0.59
C LEU A 235 13.88 7.55 -1.43
N THR A 236 14.03 8.73 -2.04
CA THR A 236 15.24 9.08 -2.80
C THR A 236 16.48 9.01 -1.91
N ASN A 237 16.40 9.51 -0.67
CA ASN A 237 17.51 9.44 0.28
C ASN A 237 17.87 7.98 0.63
N ALA A 238 16.90 7.09 0.74
CA ALA A 238 17.16 5.67 0.96
C ALA A 238 17.84 5.01 -0.26
N LEU A 239 17.48 5.40 -1.49
CA LEU A 239 18.13 4.92 -2.72
C LEU A 239 19.59 5.39 -2.84
N GLU A 240 19.94 6.55 -2.32
CA GLU A 240 21.33 7.02 -2.25
C GLU A 240 22.18 6.15 -1.32
N VAL A 241 21.58 5.65 -0.24
CA VAL A 241 22.25 4.83 0.78
C VAL A 241 22.28 3.34 0.40
N SER A 242 21.22 2.86 -0.22
CA SER A 242 20.99 1.44 -0.56
C SER A 242 20.44 1.33 -1.98
N PRO A 243 21.27 1.59 -3.01
CA PRO A 243 20.82 1.60 -4.40
C PRO A 243 20.55 0.18 -4.89
N PRO A 244 19.33 -0.13 -5.36
CA PRO A 244 19.04 -1.43 -5.93
C PRO A 244 19.59 -1.55 -7.35
N LYS A 245 19.74 -2.80 -7.80
CA LYS A 245 20.16 -3.15 -9.16
C LYS A 245 19.00 -3.61 -10.04
N LYS A 246 17.86 -3.89 -9.43
CA LYS A 246 16.65 -4.39 -10.06
C LYS A 246 15.45 -4.07 -9.17
N PHE A 247 14.30 -3.81 -9.78
CA PHE A 247 13.06 -3.59 -9.06
C PHE A 247 11.84 -4.13 -9.80
N ILE A 248 10.76 -4.33 -9.04
CA ILE A 248 9.40 -4.50 -9.54
C ILE A 248 8.58 -3.33 -8.99
N LEU A 249 7.98 -2.57 -9.89
CA LEU A 249 7.01 -1.53 -9.58
C LEU A 249 5.61 -2.14 -9.61
N LEU A 250 4.86 -2.02 -8.52
CA LEU A 250 3.45 -2.40 -8.42
C LEU A 250 2.63 -1.13 -8.19
N GLU A 251 1.66 -0.84 -9.06
CA GLU A 251 0.86 0.37 -8.95
C GLU A 251 -0.63 0.06 -8.98
N VAL A 252 -1.39 0.71 -8.12
CA VAL A 252 -2.86 0.69 -8.15
C VAL A 252 -3.41 2.09 -7.93
N ASP A 253 -4.57 2.34 -8.54
CA ASP A 253 -5.32 3.57 -8.39
C ASP A 253 -6.81 3.28 -8.47
N THR A 254 -7.61 3.91 -7.62
CA THR A 254 -9.08 3.85 -7.76
C THR A 254 -9.54 4.55 -9.03
N ALA A 255 -8.81 5.58 -9.50
CA ALA A 255 -9.09 6.27 -10.76
C ALA A 255 -8.93 5.37 -12.00
N HIS A 256 -8.05 4.37 -11.96
CA HIS A 256 -7.90 3.37 -13.03
C HIS A 256 -9.15 2.50 -13.21
N SER A 257 -9.74 2.09 -12.09
CA SER A 257 -10.87 1.16 -12.06
C SER A 257 -12.23 1.84 -12.27
N GLY A 258 -12.31 3.16 -12.05
CA GLY A 258 -13.57 3.89 -11.96
C GLY A 258 -14.42 3.47 -10.75
N ILE A 259 -13.89 2.64 -9.85
CA ILE A 259 -14.56 2.16 -8.64
C ILE A 259 -14.29 3.19 -7.54
N PRO A 260 -15.34 3.78 -6.95
CA PRO A 260 -15.16 4.77 -5.89
C PRO A 260 -14.66 4.10 -4.61
N VAL A 261 -13.92 4.86 -3.81
CA VAL A 261 -13.74 4.51 -2.40
C VAL A 261 -15.09 4.56 -1.70
N THR A 262 -15.41 3.50 -0.97
CA THR A 262 -16.63 3.45 -0.17
C THR A 262 -16.33 3.89 1.26
N ASN A 263 -17.18 4.77 1.79
CA ASN A 263 -16.96 5.47 3.05
C ASN A 263 -18.14 5.19 4.00
N ILE A 264 -17.91 5.09 5.31
CA ILE A 264 -19.02 5.12 6.29
C ILE A 264 -19.66 6.51 6.35
N GLY A 265 -20.83 6.61 6.99
CA GLY A 265 -21.62 7.85 6.99
C GLY A 265 -20.90 9.07 7.55
N PHE A 266 -19.99 8.92 8.53
CA PHE A 266 -19.19 10.04 9.06
C PHE A 266 -18.21 10.55 8.00
N GLU A 267 -17.41 9.66 7.42
CA GLU A 267 -16.43 9.99 6.38
C GLU A 267 -17.11 10.67 5.20
N GLN A 268 -18.24 10.14 4.70
CA GLN A 268 -19.01 10.76 3.61
C GLN A 268 -19.39 12.23 3.85
N GLN A 269 -19.59 12.63 5.10
CA GLN A 269 -20.07 13.97 5.47
C GLN A 269 -18.95 14.92 5.89
N HIS A 270 -17.84 14.39 6.41
CA HIS A 270 -16.85 15.19 7.14
C HIS A 270 -15.40 14.99 6.68
N ALA A 271 -15.09 13.86 6.03
CA ALA A 271 -13.74 13.51 5.65
C ALA A 271 -13.72 12.54 4.45
N ASN A 272 -14.49 12.84 3.41
CA ASN A 272 -14.78 11.86 2.36
C ASN A 272 -13.50 11.47 1.63
N VAL A 273 -13.11 10.20 1.69
CA VAL A 273 -11.99 9.71 0.89
C VAL A 273 -12.50 9.47 -0.53
N SER A 274 -11.99 10.23 -1.50
CA SER A 274 -12.47 10.18 -2.89
C SER A 274 -11.53 9.46 -3.85
N ARG A 275 -10.23 9.32 -3.49
CA ARG A 275 -9.26 8.56 -4.28
C ARG A 275 -8.21 7.91 -3.39
N TYR A 276 -7.76 6.74 -3.83
CA TYR A 276 -6.61 6.03 -3.29
C TYR A 276 -5.66 5.65 -4.43
N ALA A 277 -4.38 5.98 -4.27
CA ALA A 277 -3.32 5.52 -5.16
C ALA A 277 -2.08 5.13 -4.36
N ILE A 278 -1.38 4.09 -4.80
CA ILE A 278 -0.11 3.67 -4.21
C ILE A 278 0.80 3.06 -5.26
N SER A 279 2.08 3.38 -5.16
CA SER A 279 3.17 2.72 -5.88
C SER A 279 4.06 2.00 -4.87
N TYR A 280 4.34 0.72 -5.10
CA TYR A 280 5.34 -0.07 -4.39
C TYR A 280 6.54 -0.31 -5.31
N TRP A 281 7.75 -0.09 -4.79
CA TRP A 281 8.99 -0.54 -5.43
C TRP A 281 9.56 -1.66 -4.59
N LEU A 282 9.46 -2.87 -5.10
CA LEU A 282 10.07 -4.05 -4.53
C LEU A 282 11.46 -4.23 -5.16
N GLU A 283 12.49 -4.22 -4.33
CA GLU A 283 13.86 -3.89 -4.76
C GLU A 283 14.87 -4.99 -4.40
N SER A 284 15.71 -5.30 -5.37
CA SER A 284 16.80 -6.27 -5.26
C SER A 284 18.14 -5.55 -5.31
N LEU A 285 18.89 -5.66 -4.22
CA LEU A 285 20.20 -5.01 -4.05
C LEU A 285 21.32 -5.76 -4.79
N ASP A 286 21.17 -7.08 -4.97
CA ASP A 286 22.14 -7.93 -5.67
C ASP A 286 21.85 -8.08 -7.17
N GLY A 287 20.64 -7.71 -7.63
CA GLY A 287 20.20 -7.80 -9.02
C GLY A 287 19.55 -9.14 -9.39
N SER A 288 19.48 -10.09 -8.45
CA SER A 288 18.77 -11.36 -8.59
C SER A 288 17.28 -11.22 -8.24
N ASP A 289 16.53 -12.32 -8.25
CA ASP A 289 15.14 -12.37 -7.75
C ASP A 289 15.04 -12.41 -6.22
N ASN A 290 16.10 -12.00 -5.52
CA ASN A 290 16.15 -11.78 -4.09
C ASN A 290 15.77 -10.33 -3.74
N PHE A 291 14.47 -10.06 -3.64
CA PHE A 291 13.97 -8.75 -3.27
C PHE A 291 13.92 -8.59 -1.75
N THR A 292 14.65 -7.60 -1.23
CA THR A 292 14.90 -7.43 0.21
C THR A 292 14.62 -6.03 0.73
N GLN A 293 14.41 -5.06 -0.16
CA GLN A 293 13.99 -3.71 0.16
C GLN A 293 12.62 -3.44 -0.46
N LEU A 294 11.74 -2.74 0.26
CA LEU A 294 10.40 -2.37 -0.19
C LEU A 294 10.18 -0.89 0.11
N GLN A 295 10.01 -0.09 -0.93
CA GLN A 295 9.58 1.30 -0.81
C GLN A 295 8.12 1.45 -1.23
N TYR A 296 7.40 2.41 -0.65
CA TYR A 296 6.12 2.82 -1.19
C TYR A 296 5.85 4.31 -1.04
N SER A 297 5.02 4.83 -1.94
CA SER A 297 4.41 6.16 -1.87
C SER A 297 2.91 6.00 -2.03
N GLN A 298 2.16 6.28 -0.96
CA GLN A 298 0.71 6.23 -0.92
C GLN A 298 0.14 7.64 -0.91
N ASN A 299 -0.86 7.90 -1.74
CA ASN A 299 -1.63 9.14 -1.76
C ASN A 299 -3.12 8.85 -1.60
N ILE A 300 -3.69 9.36 -0.51
CA ILE A 300 -5.12 9.38 -0.25
C ILE A 300 -5.63 10.79 -0.50
N THR A 301 -6.67 10.92 -1.32
CA THR A 301 -7.36 12.20 -1.52
C THR A 301 -8.57 12.27 -0.60
N MET A 302 -8.56 13.24 0.31
CA MET A 302 -9.65 13.52 1.24
C MET A 302 -10.40 14.79 0.82
N GLU A 303 -11.70 14.80 1.00
CA GLU A 303 -12.58 15.94 0.78
C GLU A 303 -13.21 16.35 2.10
N ILE A 304 -12.83 17.53 2.59
CA ILE A 304 -13.16 17.98 3.93
C ILE A 304 -13.85 19.35 3.85
N PRO A 305 -15.02 19.55 4.49
CA PRO A 305 -15.63 20.86 4.63
C PRO A 305 -14.80 21.79 5.52
N ILE A 306 -14.41 22.95 5.00
CA ILE A 306 -13.81 24.06 5.77
C ILE A 306 -14.61 25.33 5.47
N GLN A 307 -15.17 25.96 6.51
CA GLN A 307 -16.04 27.14 6.36
C GLN A 307 -17.18 26.94 5.32
N GLY A 308 -17.73 25.72 5.25
CA GLY A 308 -18.79 25.37 4.30
C GLY A 308 -18.34 25.13 2.85
N GLN A 309 -17.04 25.20 2.56
CA GLN A 309 -16.47 24.85 1.25
C GLN A 309 -15.80 23.48 1.32
N THR A 310 -16.01 22.64 0.31
CA THR A 310 -15.29 21.36 0.20
C THR A 310 -13.86 21.63 -0.26
N VAL A 311 -12.90 21.26 0.57
CA VAL A 311 -11.46 21.37 0.30
C VAL A 311 -10.88 19.98 0.05
N THR A 312 -10.10 19.86 -1.01
CA THR A 312 -9.39 18.62 -1.33
C THR A 312 -8.01 18.63 -0.68
N PHE A 313 -7.73 17.60 0.10
CA PHE A 313 -6.50 17.42 0.85
C PHE A 313 -5.76 16.15 0.40
N PRO A 314 -4.50 16.27 -0.03
CA PRO A 314 -3.60 15.12 -0.13
C PRO A 314 -3.19 14.64 1.26
N HIS A 315 -3.35 13.35 1.52
CA HIS A 315 -2.77 12.64 2.66
C HIS A 315 -1.76 11.63 2.14
N ILE A 316 -0.48 11.97 2.29
CA ILE A 316 0.62 11.25 1.63
C ILE A 316 1.46 10.55 2.69
N THR A 317 1.70 9.27 2.48
CA THR A 317 2.57 8.47 3.36
C THR A 317 3.61 7.73 2.52
N THR A 318 4.84 7.74 3.00
CA THR A 318 5.93 7.01 2.36
C THR A 318 6.79 6.28 3.38
N ASN A 319 7.36 5.14 3.00
CA ASN A 319 8.30 4.41 3.84
C ASN A 319 9.26 3.55 3.00
N THR A 320 10.42 3.22 3.59
CA THR A 320 11.34 2.18 3.13
C THR A 320 11.48 1.10 4.20
N LEU A 321 11.16 -0.13 3.83
CA LEU A 321 11.20 -1.32 4.67
C LEU A 321 12.22 -2.33 4.15
N VAL A 322 12.69 -3.17 5.06
CA VAL A 322 13.57 -4.31 4.76
C VAL A 322 12.85 -5.59 5.14
N LYS A 323 13.01 -6.61 4.29
CA LYS A 323 12.49 -7.95 4.56
C LYS A 323 13.18 -8.50 5.80
N LYS A 324 12.39 -8.92 6.79
CA LYS A 324 12.89 -9.55 7.99
C LYS A 324 13.33 -10.98 7.67
N VAL A 325 14.57 -11.29 8.05
CA VAL A 325 15.20 -12.61 7.90
C VAL A 325 14.70 -13.56 8.98
#